data_AF-A0A658NJT6-F1
#
_entry.id   AF-A0A658NJT6-F1
#
_cell.length_a   1.000
_cell.length_b   1.000
_cell.length_c   1.000
_cell.angle_alpha   90.00
_cell.angle_beta   90.00
_cell.angle_gamma   90.00
#
_symmetry.space_group_name_H-M   'P 1'
#
loop_
_entity.id
_entity.type
_entity.pdbx_description
1 polymer ?
#
loop_
_entity_poly.entity_id
_entity_poly.type
_entity_poly.pdbx_seq_one_letter_code
_entity_poly.pdbx_strand_id
1 'polypeptide(L)'
;RTGVPIGPEASARLAGHPNVLAIKDATGNAVAGCRRGSEPGLASYSGDDPLNLSFLVHGAVGVVSGGGHGAADRYRHMVDA
;
A
#
# COMPACT_ATOMS: atom_id res chain seq x y z
N ARG A 1 9.25 9.16 -7.83
CA ARG A 1 9.56 10.38 -7.04
C ARG A 1 10.96 10.31 -6.44
N THR A 2 11.20 9.46 -5.44
CA THR A 2 12.47 9.42 -4.68
C THR A 2 13.68 8.93 -5.49
N GLY A 3 13.48 8.34 -6.67
CA GLY A 3 14.55 7.75 -7.48
C GLY A 3 15.15 6.46 -6.89
N VAL A 4 14.74 6.09 -5.67
CA VAL A 4 15.25 4.94 -4.92
C VAL A 4 14.06 4.23 -4.25
N PRO A 5 13.85 2.92 -4.50
CA PRO A 5 12.81 2.13 -3.83
C PRO A 5 13.28 1.66 -2.45
N ILE A 6 12.33 1.42 -1.54
CA ILE A 6 12.57 0.63 -0.33
C ILE A 6 12.53 -0.84 -0.74
N GLY A 7 13.70 -1.49 -0.73
CA GLY A 7 13.84 -2.90 -1.12
C GLY A 7 13.32 -3.88 -0.05
N PRO A 8 13.21 -5.17 -0.38
CA PRO A 8 12.71 -6.20 0.54
C PRO A 8 13.49 -6.29 1.86
N GLU A 9 14.83 -6.22 1.81
CA GLU A 9 15.69 -6.27 3.00
C GLU A 9 15.40 -5.10 3.96
N ALA A 10 15.33 -3.87 3.42
CA ALA A 10 15.01 -2.68 4.21
C ALA A 10 13.59 -2.76 4.77
N SER A 11 12.63 -3.27 3.98
CA SER A 11 11.24 -3.50 4.40
C SER A 11 11.17 -4.48 5.57
N ALA A 12 11.87 -5.62 5.50
CA ALA A 12 11.90 -6.61 6.56
C ALA A 12 12.53 -6.07 7.85
N ARG A 13 13.62 -5.28 7.74
CA ARG A 13 14.22 -4.61 8.90
C ARG A 13 13.24 -3.62 9.56
N LEU A 14 12.48 -2.88 8.76
CA LEU A 14 11.47 -1.96 9.26
C LEU A 14 10.28 -2.69 9.90
N ALA A 15 9.87 -3.84 9.36
CA ALA A 15 8.81 -4.68 9.91
C ALA A 15 9.08 -5.13 11.36
N GLY A 16 10.35 -5.28 11.74
CA GLY A 16 10.74 -5.63 13.11
C GLY A 16 10.63 -4.49 14.13
N HIS A 17 10.34 -3.26 13.70
CA HIS A 17 10.27 -2.11 14.58
C HIS A 17 8.85 -1.91 15.12
N PRO A 18 8.64 -1.79 16.46
CA PRO A 18 7.30 -1.80 17.06
C PRO A 18 6.40 -0.63 16.63
N ASN A 19 7.00 0.47 16.16
CA ASN A 19 6.26 1.65 15.71
C ASN A 19 6.04 1.71 14.19
N VAL A 20 6.54 0.73 13.41
CA VAL A 20 6.31 0.69 11.97
C VAL A 20 5.22 -0.34 11.70
N LEU A 21 4.02 0.14 11.43
CA LEU A 21 2.81 -0.70 11.34
C LEU A 21 2.28 -0.87 9.92
N ALA A 22 2.79 -0.09 8.96
CA ALA A 22 2.24 -0.09 7.61
C ALA A 22 3.23 0.40 6.55
N ILE A 23 2.96 0.02 5.30
CA ILE A 23 3.60 0.54 4.10
C ILE A 23 2.52 1.13 3.20
N LYS A 24 2.74 2.38 2.74
CA LYS A 24 2.03 2.95 1.60
C LYS A 24 2.89 2.78 0.36
N ASP A 25 2.41 2.03 -0.62
CA ASP A 25 3.19 1.73 -1.82
C ASP A 25 2.73 2.53 -3.05
N ALA A 26 3.66 3.29 -3.63
CA ALA A 26 3.46 4.05 -4.86
C ALA A 26 4.55 3.71 -5.90
N THR A 27 5.00 2.46 -5.91
CA THR A 27 6.06 1.97 -6.82
C THR A 27 5.55 1.56 -8.20
N GLY A 28 4.23 1.51 -8.39
CA GLY A 28 3.60 1.02 -9.63
C GLY A 28 3.54 -0.50 -9.75
N ASN A 29 3.94 -1.25 -8.71
CA ASN A 29 3.94 -2.71 -8.71
C ASN A 29 3.14 -3.26 -7.52
N ALA A 30 1.85 -3.49 -7.74
CA ALA A 30 0.91 -3.95 -6.72
C ALA A 30 1.29 -5.31 -6.10
N VAL A 31 1.76 -6.26 -6.93
CA VAL A 31 2.18 -7.59 -6.47
C VAL A 31 3.35 -7.50 -5.51
N ALA A 32 4.40 -6.76 -5.90
CA ALA A 32 5.58 -6.61 -5.08
C ALA A 32 5.32 -5.76 -3.82
N GLY A 33 4.47 -4.73 -3.93
CA GLY A 33 4.08 -3.88 -2.81
C GLY A 33 3.26 -4.63 -1.76
N CYS A 34 2.29 -5.44 -2.18
CA CYS A 34 1.52 -6.24 -1.23
C CYS A 34 2.38 -7.32 -0.58
N ARG A 35 3.29 -7.98 -1.30
CA ARG A 35 4.25 -8.93 -0.70
C ARG A 35 5.10 -8.29 0.40
N ARG A 36 5.61 -7.07 0.18
CA ARG A 36 6.36 -6.32 1.21
C ARG A 36 5.53 -6.00 2.46
N GLY A 37 4.25 -5.70 2.27
CA GLY A 37 3.30 -5.52 3.36
C GLY A 37 2.57 -6.80 3.78
N SER A 38 3.02 -7.97 3.35
CA SER A 38 2.55 -9.27 3.86
C SER A 38 3.50 -9.84 4.91
N GLU A 39 4.63 -9.14 5.15
CA GLU A 39 5.49 -9.41 6.30
C GLU A 39 4.68 -9.30 7.60
N PRO A 40 4.84 -10.23 8.56
CA PRO A 40 4.03 -10.23 9.78
C PRO A 40 4.06 -8.87 10.49
N GLY A 41 2.89 -8.25 10.65
CA GLY A 41 2.72 -7.01 11.39
C GLY A 41 2.73 -5.72 10.57
N LEU A 42 2.93 -5.76 9.25
CA LEU A 42 2.79 -4.59 8.38
C LEU A 42 1.48 -4.62 7.62
N ALA A 43 0.69 -3.55 7.70
CA ALA A 43 -0.45 -3.32 6.82
C ALA A 43 -0.01 -2.72 5.48
N SER A 44 -0.54 -3.20 4.35
CA SER A 44 -0.25 -2.61 3.04
C SER A 44 -1.36 -1.65 2.60
N TYR A 45 -1.01 -0.47 2.08
CA TYR A 45 -1.93 0.51 1.51
C TYR A 45 -1.53 0.89 0.09
N SER A 46 -2.52 1.00 -0.80
CA SER A 46 -2.30 1.61 -2.12
C SER A 46 -1.93 3.08 -1.98
N GLY A 47 -0.89 3.52 -2.67
CA GLY A 47 -0.51 4.92 -2.80
C GLY A 47 -0.62 5.48 -4.21
N ASP A 48 -1.22 4.72 -5.14
CA ASP A 48 -1.37 5.07 -6.55
C ASP A 48 -2.78 4.76 -7.04
N ASP A 49 -3.55 5.82 -7.33
CA ASP A 49 -5.00 5.73 -7.54
C ASP A 49 -5.44 4.81 -8.71
N PRO A 50 -4.78 4.83 -9.88
CA PRO A 50 -5.07 3.89 -10.97
C PRO A 50 -4.86 2.41 -10.59
N LEU A 51 -4.13 2.14 -9.49
CA LEU A 51 -3.81 0.80 -9.02
C LEU A 51 -4.55 0.42 -7.74
N ASN A 52 -5.48 1.24 -7.23
CA ASN A 52 -6.20 0.95 -5.98
C ASN A 52 -6.83 -0.45 -5.98
N LEU A 53 -7.60 -0.79 -7.02
CA LEU A 53 -8.19 -2.13 -7.13
C LEU A 53 -7.12 -3.22 -7.19
N SER A 54 -6.05 -3.01 -7.97
CA SER A 54 -4.94 -3.95 -8.08
C SER A 54 -4.24 -4.20 -6.74
N PHE A 55 -4.11 -3.20 -5.88
CA PHE A 55 -3.56 -3.38 -4.54
C PHE A 55 -4.53 -4.13 -3.61
N LEU A 56 -5.82 -3.77 -3.64
CA LEU A 56 -6.84 -4.41 -2.80
C LEU A 56 -6.93 -5.92 -3.09
N VAL A 57 -6.97 -6.33 -4.36
CA VAL A 57 -7.02 -7.76 -4.73
C VAL A 57 -5.76 -8.55 -4.35
N HIS A 58 -4.65 -7.87 -4.09
CA HIS A 58 -3.40 -8.49 -3.64
C HIS A 58 -3.20 -8.42 -2.12
N GLY A 59 -4.19 -7.93 -1.36
CA GLY A 59 -4.19 -7.95 0.11
C GLY A 59 -3.85 -6.61 0.78
N ALA A 60 -3.86 -5.49 0.04
CA ALA A 60 -3.85 -4.19 0.70
C ALA A 60 -5.12 -3.98 1.54
N VAL A 61 -4.97 -3.38 2.72
CA VAL A 61 -6.07 -3.15 3.66
C VAL A 61 -6.80 -1.83 3.43
N GLY A 62 -6.32 -1.02 2.48
CA GLY A 62 -6.92 0.27 2.15
C GLY A 62 -6.11 1.08 1.15
N VAL A 63 -6.50 2.35 1.01
CA VAL A 63 -5.91 3.29 0.07
C VAL A 63 -5.53 4.60 0.77
N VAL A 64 -4.40 5.19 0.39
CA VAL A 64 -4.00 6.55 0.80
C VAL A 64 -3.91 7.40 -0.45
N SER A 65 -5.05 7.99 -0.79
CA SER A 65 -5.35 8.51 -2.12
C SER A 65 -5.15 10.02 -2.25
N GLY A 66 -4.69 10.47 -3.43
CA GLY A 66 -4.74 11.87 -3.84
C GLY A 66 -6.07 12.23 -4.50
N GLY A 67 -6.59 11.35 -5.37
CA GLY A 67 -7.88 11.48 -6.05
C GLY A 67 -9.09 11.42 -5.10
N GLY A 68 -8.89 10.91 -3.87
CA GLY A 68 -9.91 10.85 -2.84
C GLY A 68 -10.51 12.21 -2.49
N HIS A 69 -9.77 13.30 -2.70
CA HIS A 69 -10.32 14.65 -2.54
C HIS A 69 -11.54 14.94 -3.45
N GLY A 70 -11.64 14.26 -4.59
CA GLY A 70 -12.74 14.43 -5.55
C GLY A 70 -13.67 13.21 -5.72
N ALA A 71 -13.33 12.07 -5.11
CA ALA A 71 -14.05 10.81 -5.32
C ALA A 71 -14.04 9.89 -4.07
N ALA A 72 -14.01 10.47 -2.87
CA ALA A 72 -13.93 9.72 -1.61
C ALA A 72 -15.02 8.64 -1.47
N ASP A 73 -16.25 8.96 -1.86
CA ASP A 73 -17.40 8.05 -1.85
C ASP A 73 -17.16 6.80 -2.71
N ARG A 74 -16.63 6.99 -3.93
CA ARG A 74 -16.34 5.90 -4.86
C ARG A 74 -15.20 5.02 -4.37
N TYR A 75 -14.17 5.62 -3.77
CA TYR A 75 -13.06 4.85 -3.19
C TYR A 75 -13.47 4.12 -1.91
N ARG A 76 -14.33 4.70 -1.07
CA ARG A 76 -14.93 3.98 0.05
C ARG A 76 -15.71 2.77 -0.44
N HIS A 77 -16.58 2.96 -1.43
CA HIS A 77 -17.34 1.86 -2.04
C HIS A 77 -16.44 0.76 -2.64
N MET A 78 -15.31 1.13 -3.27
CA MET A 78 -14.33 0.16 -3.77
C MET A 78 -13.67 -0.66 -2.65
N VAL A 79 -13.39 -0.05 -1.49
CA VAL A 79 -12.76 -0.73 -0.35
C VAL A 79 -13.74 -1.62 0.42
N ASP A 80 -15.04 -1.30 0.39
CA ASP A 80 -16.10 -2.09 1.03
C ASP A 80 -16.55 -3.32 0.22
N ALA A 81 -16.29 -3.32 -1.10
CA ALA A 81 -16.73 -4.37 -2.03
C ALA A 81 -15.85 -5.62 -1.97
#